data_AF-A0A2D4IBW5-F1
#
_entry.id   AF-A0A2D4IBW5-F1
#
_cell.length_a   1.000
_cell.length_b   1.000
_cell.length_c   1.000
_cell.angle_alpha   90.00
_cell.angle_beta   90.00
_cell.angle_gamma   90.00
#
_symmetry.space_group_name_H-M   'P 1'
#
loop_
_entity.id
_entity.type
_entity.pdbx_description
1 polymer ?
#
loop_
_entity_poly.entity_id
_entity_poly.type
_entity_poly.pdbx_seq_one_letter_code
_entity_poly.pdbx_strand_id
1 'polypeptide(L)'
;SNLSPALLTCRGMARNTALHFRVVEGRDLPAKDVSGTSDPYCIIKVDNEIVARTATVWKNLNPFWGEEYTLHLPMGFHNLSFYVLDEDTIGHDDVIGKISLSKDEISSQPRGIDSWINLSPVDPNEEVQGEISLELQVVEEARQRLLCCHVLEARDLAPRDLSGTSDPFARVLFNGQILETAIIKKTRFPRWEEMLEFVLEEGADSETPLVVEVWDWDMVGKNDFLGQVKFCLGSVQKTVLKDWFRLLPLPNSGEDAGEKLGQLRLQVRLAEDRILPSSYYQPLIDLLVESVLCPPEEADDLTPLSLLEEVCLVESRQDVSIKLVKIFLGQGLVIPFLDYLNFREISRTMDPNTLFRSNSLASKSMEQFMKIVGMPYLHEVLKVIIHRIFEEKKYVELDPCKIEPSRAKRISFKASLSEAQIREGSLEVLKGYLGEIVDAIVGSTESCPSLMRVAFKQLYKRVEHRFKEAEHQEAKYIAISGFLFLRFFAPAILTPKLFSLRDHHADTQTSRTLLLLAKVHRMSFTLEFPQMMGFFSQPCGPFKDVWLSTLRIPRPACCLRNSGN
;
A
#
# COMPACT_ATOMS: atom_id res chain seq x y z
N SER A 1 -12.64 39.35 3.81
CA SER A 1 -11.62 40.12 4.54
C SER A 1 -10.42 39.22 4.80
N ASN A 2 -9.36 39.46 4.03
CA ASN A 2 -7.95 39.14 4.26
C ASN A 2 -7.58 37.75 4.80
N LEU A 3 -7.40 36.80 3.88
CA LEU A 3 -6.34 35.79 3.99
C LEU A 3 -5.38 36.04 2.83
N SER A 4 -4.14 36.40 3.17
CA SER A 4 -3.10 36.81 2.23
C SER A 4 -2.59 35.62 1.42
N PRO A 5 -2.40 35.72 0.09
CA PRO A 5 -1.72 34.72 -0.71
C PRO A 5 -0.21 35.04 -0.73
N ALA A 6 0.49 34.78 0.37
CA ALA A 6 1.93 34.96 0.45
C ALA A 6 2.52 33.90 1.39
N LEU A 7 2.81 32.70 0.86
CA LEU A 7 3.77 31.72 1.41
C LEU A 7 4.04 30.53 0.45
N LEU A 8 3.81 30.69 -0.85
CA LEU A 8 4.15 29.69 -1.88
C LEU A 8 5.21 30.26 -2.83
N THR A 9 6.37 30.63 -2.29
CA THR A 9 7.56 30.91 -3.08
C THR A 9 8.68 30.01 -2.58
N CYS A 10 9.22 29.23 -3.52
CA CYS A 10 10.37 28.31 -3.39
C CYS A 10 10.08 26.96 -2.72
N ARG A 11 9.24 26.12 -3.34
CA ARG A 11 9.40 24.66 -3.22
C ARG A 11 9.97 24.14 -4.53
N GLY A 12 11.09 23.42 -4.46
CA GLY A 12 11.67 22.73 -5.62
C GLY A 12 10.61 21.86 -6.32
N MET A 13 10.75 21.67 -7.62
CA MET A 13 9.87 20.79 -8.40
C MET A 13 9.70 19.45 -7.68
N ALA A 14 8.46 19.00 -7.48
CA ALA A 14 8.19 17.72 -6.86
C ALA A 14 8.77 16.60 -7.72
N ARG A 15 9.57 15.72 -7.10
CA ARG A 15 10.15 14.56 -7.76
C ARG A 15 9.39 13.33 -7.32
N ASN A 16 8.94 12.53 -8.28
CA ASN A 16 8.44 11.20 -7.99
C ASN A 16 9.57 10.22 -8.29
N THR A 17 10.00 9.47 -7.27
CA THR A 17 11.09 8.52 -7.41
C THR A 17 10.49 7.12 -7.49
N ALA A 18 10.73 6.40 -8.58
CA ALA A 18 10.39 4.99 -8.71
C ALA A 18 11.68 4.16 -8.70
N LEU A 19 11.73 3.19 -7.80
CA LEU A 19 12.85 2.27 -7.64
C LEU A 19 12.41 0.89 -8.11
N HIS A 20 13.02 0.43 -9.19
CA HIS A 20 12.82 -0.90 -9.74
C HIS A 20 14.00 -1.76 -9.34
N PHE A 21 13.76 -2.92 -8.74
CA PHE A 21 14.83 -3.86 -8.46
C PHE A 21 14.39 -5.30 -8.61
N ARG A 22 15.35 -6.14 -8.95
CA ARG A 22 15.20 -7.58 -9.11
C ARG A 22 16.30 -8.30 -8.34
N VAL A 23 15.89 -9.23 -7.50
CA VAL A 23 16.79 -10.18 -6.85
C VAL A 23 16.84 -11.41 -7.75
N VAL A 24 17.92 -11.56 -8.52
CA VAL A 24 17.98 -12.57 -9.58
C VAL A 24 18.38 -13.91 -8.99
N GLU A 25 19.62 -14.02 -8.54
CA GLU A 25 20.23 -15.25 -8.08
C GLU A 25 21.39 -14.98 -7.11
N GLY A 26 21.67 -15.95 -6.25
CA GLY A 26 22.83 -15.96 -5.36
C GLY A 26 23.82 -17.03 -5.81
N ARG A 27 25.09 -16.86 -5.44
CA ARG A 27 26.12 -17.90 -5.64
C ARG A 27 27.12 -17.95 -4.51
N ASP A 28 27.69 -19.12 -4.32
CA ASP A 28 28.72 -19.41 -3.32
C ASP A 28 28.34 -18.94 -1.91
N LEU A 29 27.06 -19.07 -1.55
CA LEU A 29 26.60 -18.75 -0.19
C LEU A 29 27.17 -19.76 0.82
N PRO A 30 27.51 -19.34 2.05
CA PRO A 30 28.00 -20.24 3.08
C PRO A 30 26.88 -21.16 3.58
N ALA A 31 27.21 -22.42 3.82
CA ALA A 31 26.33 -23.37 4.50
C ALA A 31 26.19 -22.99 5.98
N LYS A 32 24.95 -22.82 6.43
CA LYS A 32 24.61 -22.49 7.81
C LYS A 32 23.89 -23.65 8.52
N ASP A 33 23.19 -24.49 7.76
CA ASP A 33 22.62 -25.73 8.27
C ASP A 33 23.65 -26.81 8.60
N VAL A 34 23.30 -27.66 9.57
CA VAL A 34 24.01 -28.92 9.89
C VAL A 34 24.04 -29.88 8.68
N SER A 35 23.12 -29.74 7.72
CA SER A 35 23.12 -30.54 6.49
C SER A 35 24.21 -30.14 5.48
N GLY A 36 24.96 -29.06 5.73
CA GLY A 36 25.96 -28.54 4.79
C GLY A 36 25.33 -27.74 3.63
N THR A 37 24.13 -27.21 3.85
CA THR A 37 23.39 -26.33 2.93
C THR A 37 22.89 -25.09 3.68
N SER A 38 22.13 -24.25 2.99
CA SER A 38 21.29 -23.22 3.60
C SER A 38 19.97 -23.20 2.83
N ASP A 39 18.94 -22.67 3.45
CA ASP A 39 17.61 -22.35 2.96
C ASP A 39 17.47 -20.83 2.72
N PRO A 40 18.23 -20.22 1.77
CA PRO A 40 18.35 -18.77 1.68
C PRO A 40 17.09 -18.05 1.19
N TYR A 41 16.84 -16.90 1.77
CA TYR A 41 15.90 -15.89 1.30
C TYR A 41 16.46 -14.48 1.49
N CYS A 42 15.89 -13.50 0.80
CA CYS A 42 16.30 -12.11 0.90
C CYS A 42 15.26 -11.25 1.60
N ILE A 43 15.70 -10.39 2.54
CA ILE A 43 14.93 -9.25 3.07
C ILE A 43 15.46 -7.98 2.41
N ILE A 44 14.57 -7.20 1.81
CA ILE A 44 14.92 -5.94 1.18
C ILE A 44 14.45 -4.81 2.09
N LYS A 45 15.37 -3.90 2.41
CA LYS A 45 15.10 -2.70 3.21
C LYS A 45 15.34 -1.43 2.39
N VAL A 46 14.50 -0.42 2.56
CA VAL A 46 14.75 0.95 2.09
C VAL A 46 14.82 1.83 3.32
N ASP A 47 15.96 2.50 3.53
CA ASP A 47 16.21 3.32 4.74
C ASP A 47 15.86 2.58 6.06
N ASN A 48 16.29 1.31 6.15
CA ASN A 48 16.05 0.37 7.26
C ASN A 48 14.61 -0.14 7.44
N GLU A 49 13.64 0.33 6.65
CA GLU A 49 12.28 -0.20 6.62
C GLU A 49 12.18 -1.40 5.67
N ILE A 50 11.60 -2.51 6.13
CA ILE A 50 11.43 -3.71 5.30
C ILE A 50 10.34 -3.45 4.24
N VAL A 51 10.72 -3.55 2.98
CA VAL A 51 9.83 -3.29 1.83
C VAL A 51 9.42 -4.55 1.08
N ALA A 52 10.23 -5.61 1.16
CA ALA A 52 9.96 -6.88 0.48
C ALA A 52 10.73 -8.04 1.13
N ARG A 53 10.24 -9.27 0.90
CA ARG A 53 10.89 -10.53 1.26
C ARG A 53 10.69 -11.51 0.11
N THR A 54 11.76 -12.16 -0.34
CA THR A 54 11.66 -13.22 -1.37
C THR A 54 11.12 -14.53 -0.81
N ALA A 55 10.77 -15.45 -1.70
CA ALA A 55 10.57 -16.84 -1.35
C ALA A 55 11.89 -17.49 -0.90
N THR A 56 11.74 -18.53 -0.09
CA THR A 56 12.83 -19.32 0.47
C THR A 56 13.18 -20.44 -0.49
N VAL A 57 14.48 -20.59 -0.79
CA VAL A 57 14.97 -21.66 -1.66
C VAL A 57 15.66 -22.71 -0.80
N TRP A 58 14.98 -23.82 -0.55
CA TRP A 58 15.45 -24.86 0.35
C TRP A 58 16.71 -25.57 -0.16
N LYS A 59 17.71 -25.73 0.71
CA LYS A 59 18.93 -26.54 0.60
C LYS A 59 19.77 -26.21 -0.62
N ASN A 60 20.03 -24.92 -0.83
CA ASN A 60 20.73 -24.45 -2.03
C ASN A 60 21.65 -23.25 -1.74
N LEU A 61 22.95 -23.42 -1.97
CA LEU A 61 23.96 -22.36 -1.85
C LEU A 61 24.07 -21.45 -3.09
N ASN A 62 23.36 -21.79 -4.16
CA ASN A 62 23.27 -21.02 -5.41
C ASN A 62 21.79 -20.82 -5.80
N PRO A 63 21.01 -20.12 -4.97
CA PRO A 63 19.57 -19.97 -5.17
C PRO A 63 19.24 -19.09 -6.37
N PHE A 64 18.13 -19.40 -7.06
CA PHE A 64 17.53 -18.52 -8.07
C PHE A 64 16.15 -18.07 -7.56
N TRP A 65 15.96 -16.75 -7.40
CA TRP A 65 14.67 -16.17 -7.00
C TRP A 65 13.95 -15.56 -8.21
N GLY A 66 14.66 -14.73 -8.98
CA GLY A 66 14.14 -14.06 -10.16
C GLY A 66 13.01 -13.06 -9.88
N GLU A 67 12.81 -12.65 -8.62
CA GLU A 67 11.70 -11.81 -8.16
C GLU A 67 11.95 -10.32 -8.39
N GLU A 68 10.94 -9.62 -8.91
CA GLU A 68 11.01 -8.21 -9.29
C GLU A 68 10.00 -7.36 -8.49
N TYR A 69 10.45 -6.17 -8.11
CA TYR A 69 9.72 -5.23 -7.28
C TYR A 69 9.80 -3.83 -7.85
N THR A 70 8.73 -3.05 -7.66
CA THR A 70 8.68 -1.63 -8.01
C THR A 70 8.12 -0.84 -6.84
N LEU A 71 8.93 0.07 -6.30
CA LEU A 71 8.56 0.93 -5.18
C LEU A 71 8.41 2.38 -5.65
N HIS A 72 7.37 3.04 -5.17
CA HIS A 72 7.13 4.46 -5.41
C HIS A 72 7.48 5.22 -4.13
N LEU A 73 8.55 6.02 -4.20
CA LEU A 73 9.18 6.69 -3.08
C LEU A 73 9.07 8.22 -3.29
N PRO A 74 7.89 8.83 -3.02
CA PRO A 74 7.65 10.25 -3.29
C PRO A 74 8.52 11.19 -2.45
N MET A 75 9.03 10.72 -1.30
CA MET A 75 10.00 11.47 -0.48
C MET A 75 11.46 11.17 -0.85
N GLY A 76 11.69 10.34 -1.87
CA GLY A 76 13.01 9.77 -2.17
C GLY A 76 13.39 8.67 -1.18
N PHE A 77 14.66 8.27 -1.25
CA PHE A 77 15.32 7.35 -0.31
C PHE A 77 16.81 7.65 -0.34
N HIS A 78 17.55 7.05 0.60
CA HIS A 78 19.00 7.19 0.61
C HIS A 78 19.73 5.87 0.45
N ASN A 79 19.22 4.78 1.03
CA ASN A 79 19.85 3.48 0.95
C ASN A 79 18.84 2.37 0.61
N LEU A 80 19.26 1.46 -0.26
CA LEU A 80 18.58 0.21 -0.59
C LEU A 80 19.47 -0.95 -0.14
N SER A 81 19.00 -1.73 0.81
CA SER A 81 19.76 -2.86 1.36
C SER A 81 19.09 -4.20 1.06
N PHE A 82 19.90 -5.19 0.74
CA PHE A 82 19.52 -6.58 0.52
C PHE A 82 20.22 -7.43 1.57
N TYR A 83 19.46 -8.05 2.46
CA TYR A 83 19.96 -8.99 3.45
C TYR A 83 19.66 -10.39 2.98
N VAL A 84 20.66 -11.26 3.02
CA VAL A 84 20.47 -12.71 2.79
C VAL A 84 20.43 -13.37 4.15
N LEU A 85 19.38 -14.14 4.39
CA LEU A 85 19.19 -14.90 5.62
C LEU A 85 18.97 -16.37 5.28
N ASP A 86 19.29 -17.23 6.24
CA ASP A 86 18.95 -18.64 6.23
C ASP A 86 17.66 -18.90 7.02
N GLU A 87 16.65 -19.56 6.43
CA GLU A 87 15.39 -19.83 7.13
C GLU A 87 15.49 -21.07 8.02
N ASP A 88 15.48 -20.85 9.33
CA ASP A 88 15.58 -21.92 10.31
C ASP A 88 14.22 -22.45 10.74
N THR A 89 14.05 -23.77 10.76
CA THR A 89 12.79 -24.38 11.23
C THR A 89 12.57 -24.16 12.73
N ILE A 90 13.64 -23.92 13.50
CA ILE A 90 13.60 -23.68 14.95
C ILE A 90 14.67 -22.65 15.31
N GLY A 91 14.28 -21.42 15.65
CA GLY A 91 15.21 -20.39 16.08
C GLY A 91 14.92 -19.03 15.45
N HIS A 92 15.93 -18.17 15.44
CA HIS A 92 15.94 -16.92 14.68
C HIS A 92 16.86 -17.12 13.49
N ASP A 93 16.38 -16.77 12.30
CA ASP A 93 17.08 -16.94 11.03
C ASP A 93 18.50 -16.33 11.06
N ASP A 94 19.49 -17.11 10.62
CA ASP A 94 20.88 -16.71 10.55
C ASP A 94 21.13 -15.73 9.40
N VAL A 95 21.75 -14.58 9.71
CA VAL A 95 22.13 -13.61 8.67
C VAL A 95 23.40 -14.08 7.97
N ILE A 96 23.32 -14.29 6.66
CA ILE A 96 24.45 -14.67 5.81
C ILE A 96 25.28 -13.45 5.44
N GLY A 97 24.63 -12.35 5.06
CA GLY A 97 25.33 -11.12 4.66
C GLY A 97 24.39 -10.05 4.13
N LYS A 98 24.93 -8.87 3.82
CA LYS A 98 24.18 -7.77 3.23
C LYS A 98 24.87 -7.15 2.03
N ILE A 99 24.09 -6.49 1.19
CA ILE A 99 24.53 -5.52 0.18
C ILE A 99 23.76 -4.24 0.45
N SER A 100 24.45 -3.10 0.47
CA SER A 100 23.81 -1.78 0.58
C SER A 100 24.19 -0.92 -0.62
N LEU A 101 23.19 -0.32 -1.26
CA LEU A 101 23.34 0.55 -2.42
C LEU A 101 22.72 1.91 -2.07
N SER A 102 23.57 2.92 -2.02
CA SER A 102 23.13 4.30 -1.85
C SER A 102 22.41 4.81 -3.10
N LYS A 103 21.54 5.80 -2.91
CA LYS A 103 20.87 6.49 -4.01
C LYS A 103 21.88 7.06 -5.01
N ASP A 104 23.02 7.59 -4.54
CA ASP A 104 24.04 8.18 -5.40
C ASP A 104 24.74 7.13 -6.27
N GLU A 105 25.05 5.95 -5.71
CA GLU A 105 25.61 4.83 -6.49
C GLU A 105 24.64 4.37 -7.58
N ILE A 106 23.35 4.21 -7.26
CA ILE A 106 22.34 3.82 -8.25
C ILE A 106 22.17 4.92 -9.31
N SER A 107 22.12 6.19 -8.90
CA SER A 107 21.95 7.35 -9.79
C SER A 107 23.14 7.57 -10.72
N SER A 108 24.34 7.16 -10.31
CA SER A 108 25.56 7.22 -11.12
C SER A 108 25.53 6.29 -12.33
N GLN A 109 24.59 5.33 -12.38
CA GLN A 109 24.43 4.36 -13.45
C GLN A 109 23.09 4.55 -14.19
N PRO A 110 23.04 5.37 -15.27
CA PRO A 110 21.78 5.71 -15.95
C PRO A 110 21.03 4.51 -16.56
N ARG A 111 21.73 3.42 -16.85
CA ARG A 111 21.13 2.18 -17.38
C ARG A 111 20.60 1.25 -16.29
N GLY A 112 20.82 1.60 -15.02
CA GLY A 112 20.66 0.70 -13.88
C GLY A 112 21.88 -0.21 -13.70
N ILE A 113 21.95 -0.82 -12.52
CA ILE A 113 22.90 -1.85 -12.12
C ILE A 113 22.36 -3.19 -12.63
N ASP A 114 23.18 -4.01 -13.28
CA ASP A 114 22.94 -5.45 -13.53
C ASP A 114 24.29 -6.16 -13.38
N SER A 115 24.58 -6.60 -12.16
CA SER A 115 25.89 -7.17 -11.85
C SER A 115 25.85 -8.10 -10.63
N TRP A 116 26.89 -8.94 -10.53
CA TRP A 116 27.22 -9.67 -9.31
C TRP A 116 27.85 -8.70 -8.30
N ILE A 117 27.33 -8.69 -7.08
CA ILE A 117 27.79 -7.86 -5.97
C ILE A 117 28.12 -8.78 -4.78
N ASN A 118 29.26 -8.54 -4.15
CA ASN A 118 29.69 -9.32 -2.98
C ASN A 118 28.83 -8.99 -1.77
N LEU A 119 28.49 -10.03 -1.00
CA LEU A 119 27.91 -9.85 0.33
C LEU A 119 28.99 -9.37 1.29
N SER A 120 28.65 -8.38 2.12
CA SER A 120 29.46 -7.94 3.25
C SER A 120 28.91 -8.54 4.56
N PRO A 121 29.77 -8.73 5.57
CA PRO A 121 29.30 -9.06 6.92
C PRO A 121 28.30 -8.03 7.42
N VAL A 122 27.37 -8.48 8.26
CA VAL A 122 26.42 -7.59 8.93
C VAL A 122 26.95 -7.31 10.33
N ASP A 123 27.51 -6.13 10.54
CA ASP A 123 27.78 -5.62 11.89
C ASP A 123 26.48 -4.99 12.44
N PRO A 124 25.95 -5.44 13.59
CA PRO A 124 24.82 -4.80 14.27
C PRO A 124 25.05 -3.30 14.51
N ASN A 125 26.30 -2.86 14.70
CA ASN A 125 26.66 -1.46 14.93
C ASN A 125 26.56 -0.59 13.66
N GLU A 126 26.47 -1.19 12.48
CA GLU A 126 26.30 -0.47 11.21
C GLU A 126 24.82 -0.12 10.93
N GLU A 127 23.85 -0.69 11.66
CA GLU A 127 22.41 -0.38 11.51
C GLU A 127 22.04 0.93 12.22
N VAL A 128 22.58 2.04 11.72
CA VAL A 128 22.28 3.39 12.22
C VAL A 128 20.96 3.91 11.66
N GLN A 129 20.15 4.51 12.53
CA GLN A 129 18.88 5.16 12.20
C GLN A 129 18.76 6.47 12.99
N GLY A 130 18.10 7.45 12.39
CA GLY A 130 17.71 8.68 13.05
C GLY A 130 18.53 9.90 12.65
N GLU A 131 18.13 11.03 13.21
CA GLU A 131 18.74 12.34 12.98
C GLU A 131 18.99 13.04 14.32
N ILE A 132 20.04 13.85 14.37
CA ILE A 132 20.40 14.69 15.52
C ILE A 132 20.33 16.17 15.14
N SER A 133 19.67 16.98 15.96
CA SER A 133 19.63 18.43 15.82
C SER A 133 20.78 19.04 16.61
N LEU A 134 21.61 19.81 15.91
CA LEU A 134 22.79 20.46 16.49
C LEU A 134 22.79 21.93 16.13
N GLU A 135 23.33 22.75 17.04
CA GLU A 135 23.68 24.14 16.79
C GLU A 135 25.17 24.34 17.12
N LEU A 136 25.96 24.62 16.07
CA LEU A 136 27.41 24.76 16.14
C LEU A 136 27.79 26.21 15.86
N GLN A 137 28.61 26.79 16.75
CA GLN A 137 29.14 28.13 16.60
C GLN A 137 30.53 28.28 17.21
N VAL A 138 31.31 29.21 16.67
CA VAL A 138 32.56 29.66 17.29
C VAL A 138 32.34 31.03 17.89
N VAL A 139 32.59 31.16 19.20
CA VAL A 139 32.43 32.40 19.96
C VAL A 139 33.81 32.92 20.35
N GLU A 140 34.01 34.23 20.21
CA GLU A 140 35.22 34.89 20.69
C GLU A 140 34.95 35.53 22.06
N GLU A 141 35.54 34.96 23.11
CA GLU A 141 35.56 35.56 24.44
C GLU A 141 36.90 36.26 24.67
N ALA A 142 36.92 37.26 25.56
CA ALA A 142 37.97 38.29 25.68
C ALA A 142 39.45 37.83 25.66
N ARG A 143 39.75 36.55 25.89
CA ARG A 143 41.10 35.96 25.79
C ARG A 143 41.17 34.59 25.08
N GLN A 144 40.05 34.01 24.64
CA GLN A 144 39.99 32.66 24.09
C GLN A 144 38.86 32.52 23.06
N ARG A 145 39.07 31.67 22.05
CA ARG A 145 38.04 31.29 21.08
C ARG A 145 37.44 29.96 21.52
N LEU A 146 36.12 29.88 21.60
CA LEU A 146 35.39 28.69 22.04
C LEU A 146 34.58 28.11 20.87
N LEU A 147 34.66 26.80 20.67
CA LEU A 147 33.73 26.05 19.84
C LEU A 147 32.60 25.55 20.73
N CYS A 148 31.40 26.11 20.54
CA CYS A 148 30.20 25.70 21.25
C CYS A 148 29.42 24.72 20.37
N CYS A 149 29.24 23.50 20.87
CA CYS A 149 28.39 22.48 20.29
C CYS A 149 27.15 22.32 21.16
N HIS A 150 26.03 22.90 20.74
CA HIS A 150 24.75 22.74 21.42
C HIS A 150 24.03 21.51 20.85
N VAL A 151 23.96 20.46 21.67
CA VAL A 151 23.27 19.22 21.35
C VAL A 151 21.83 19.33 21.81
N LEU A 152 20.91 19.52 20.86
CA LEU A 152 19.51 19.84 21.16
C LEU A 152 18.68 18.58 21.41
N GLU A 153 18.42 17.82 20.35
CA GLU A 153 17.57 16.64 20.39
C GLU A 153 17.93 15.66 19.27
N ALA A 154 17.50 14.41 19.39
CA ALA A 154 17.54 13.45 18.29
C ALA A 154 16.16 12.81 18.09
N ARG A 155 15.93 12.22 16.92
CA ARG A 155 14.68 11.55 16.57
C ARG A 155 14.90 10.28 15.79
N ASP A 156 13.95 9.37 15.93
CA ASP A 156 13.88 8.10 15.20
C ASP A 156 15.15 7.24 15.34
N LEU A 157 15.80 7.28 16.51
CA LEU A 157 17.01 6.48 16.79
C LEU A 157 16.74 4.98 16.65
N ALA A 158 17.79 4.20 16.34
CA ALA A 158 17.68 2.74 16.26
C ALA A 158 17.29 2.16 17.64
N PRO A 159 16.33 1.21 17.71
CA PRO A 159 16.01 0.54 18.97
C PRO A 159 17.07 -0.53 19.28
N ARG A 160 17.85 -0.36 20.36
CA ARG A 160 18.84 -1.37 20.77
C ARG A 160 18.40 -2.19 21.97
N ASP A 161 17.52 -1.65 22.81
CA ASP A 161 16.94 -2.40 23.92
C ASP A 161 15.89 -3.41 23.46
N LEU A 162 15.75 -4.49 24.24
CA LEU A 162 14.62 -5.44 24.14
C LEU A 162 13.24 -4.77 24.30
N SER A 163 13.16 -3.61 24.93
CA SER A 163 11.92 -2.82 25.03
C SER A 163 11.55 -2.11 23.73
N GLY A 164 12.38 -2.18 22.69
CA GLY A 164 12.21 -1.41 21.46
C GLY A 164 12.53 0.07 21.64
N THR A 165 13.35 0.41 22.65
CA THR A 165 13.82 1.75 22.99
C THR A 165 15.35 1.80 23.01
N SER A 166 15.91 2.94 23.41
CA SER A 166 17.31 3.11 23.76
C SER A 166 17.43 4.01 24.98
N ASP A 167 18.59 4.02 25.63
CA ASP A 167 19.06 4.95 26.66
C ASP A 167 20.13 5.92 26.08
N PRO A 168 19.78 6.78 25.10
CA PRO A 168 20.77 7.55 24.32
C PRO A 168 21.51 8.64 25.11
N PHE A 169 22.80 8.78 24.80
CA PHE A 169 23.63 9.95 25.13
C PHE A 169 24.50 10.34 23.92
N ALA A 170 24.87 11.62 23.82
CA ALA A 170 25.76 12.12 22.78
C ALA A 170 27.17 12.36 23.33
N ARG A 171 28.17 12.03 22.53
CA ARG A 171 29.60 12.24 22.78
C ARG A 171 30.16 13.14 21.70
N VAL A 172 30.70 14.28 22.09
CA VAL A 172 31.34 15.24 21.18
C VAL A 172 32.85 15.13 21.33
N LEU A 173 33.54 14.85 20.22
CA LEU A 173 34.98 14.70 20.15
C LEU A 173 35.57 15.83 19.30
N PHE A 174 36.53 16.55 19.87
CA PHE A 174 37.26 17.60 19.17
C PHE A 174 38.67 17.74 19.72
N ASN A 175 39.67 17.71 18.84
CA ASN A 175 41.08 17.90 19.19
C ASN A 175 41.57 17.03 20.39
N GLY A 176 41.15 15.76 20.41
CA GLY A 176 41.47 14.82 21.49
C GLY A 176 40.70 15.03 22.81
N GLN A 177 39.88 16.07 22.91
CA GLN A 177 38.94 16.26 24.02
C GLN A 177 37.62 15.55 23.73
N ILE A 178 37.00 15.03 24.79
CA ILE A 178 35.73 14.31 24.72
C ILE A 178 34.82 14.90 25.79
N LEU A 179 33.64 15.35 25.38
CA LEU A 179 32.57 15.79 26.27
C LEU A 179 31.31 14.97 25.97
N GLU A 180 30.51 14.67 26.98
CA GLU A 180 29.31 13.83 26.88
C GLU A 180 28.11 14.54 27.47
N THR A 181 26.93 14.28 26.92
CA THR A 181 25.65 14.73 27.47
C THR A 181 25.15 13.77 28.56
N ALA A 182 24.08 14.15 29.25
CA ALA A 182 23.34 13.23 30.10
C ALA A 182 22.74 12.06 29.30
N ILE A 183 22.57 10.93 29.98
CA ILE A 183 21.87 9.73 29.47
C ILE A 183 20.37 9.91 29.68
N ILE A 184 19.58 9.78 28.61
CA ILE A 184 18.12 9.83 28.67
C ILE A 184 17.56 8.44 28.44
N LYS A 185 16.87 7.89 29.44
CA LYS A 185 16.46 6.48 29.39
C LYS A 185 15.18 6.24 28.59
N LYS A 186 15.10 5.06 27.95
CA LYS A 186 13.92 4.47 27.31
C LYS A 186 13.23 5.39 26.30
N THR A 187 14.01 6.00 25.41
CA THR A 187 13.50 6.88 24.37
C THR A 187 14.25 6.72 23.06
N ARG A 188 13.54 6.96 21.96
CA ARG A 188 14.11 7.12 20.61
C ARG A 188 14.09 8.58 20.14
N PHE A 189 13.64 9.47 21.02
CA PHE A 189 13.46 10.91 20.80
C PHE A 189 14.05 11.70 21.98
N PRO A 190 15.36 11.58 22.27
CA PRO A 190 15.98 12.29 23.38
C PRO A 190 16.04 13.80 23.15
N ARG A 191 15.93 14.57 24.24
CA ARG A 191 16.11 16.01 24.28
C ARG A 191 17.12 16.35 25.37
N TRP A 192 18.33 16.69 24.96
CA TRP A 192 19.41 17.03 25.87
C TRP A 192 19.41 18.53 26.19
N GLU A 193 19.35 19.38 25.16
CA GLU A 193 19.50 20.84 25.29
C GLU A 193 20.79 21.21 26.06
N GLU A 194 21.87 20.49 25.78
CA GLU A 194 23.15 20.62 26.47
C GLU A 194 24.21 21.29 25.60
N MET A 195 24.89 22.29 26.14
CA MET A 195 25.97 23.01 25.47
C MET A 195 27.32 22.47 25.92
N LEU A 196 28.10 21.94 24.97
CA LEU A 196 29.44 21.40 25.19
C LEU A 196 30.47 22.33 24.52
N GLU A 197 31.44 22.82 25.30
CA GLU A 197 32.36 23.89 24.89
C GLU A 197 33.80 23.40 24.83
N PHE A 198 34.49 23.72 23.74
CA PHE A 198 35.89 23.37 23.51
C PHE A 198 36.74 24.62 23.29
N VAL A 199 37.88 24.71 23.97
CA VAL A 199 38.83 25.81 23.79
C VAL A 199 39.63 25.59 22.49
N LEU A 200 39.60 26.56 21.59
CA LEU A 200 40.38 26.56 20.35
C LEU A 200 41.77 27.16 20.62
N GLU A 201 42.82 26.34 20.54
CA GLU A 201 44.21 26.80 20.65
C GLU A 201 44.64 27.60 19.41
N GLU A 202 45.59 28.53 19.59
CA GLU A 202 46.17 29.29 18.49
C GLU A 202 46.90 28.35 17.52
N GLY A 203 46.39 28.24 16.29
CA GLY A 203 46.92 27.32 15.27
C GLY A 203 46.16 26.00 15.13
N ALA A 204 44.99 25.85 15.79
CA ALA A 204 44.12 24.69 15.58
C ALA A 204 43.87 24.43 14.08
N ASP A 205 44.25 23.22 13.64
CA ASP A 205 44.31 22.87 12.24
C ASP A 205 42.90 22.85 11.64
N SER A 206 42.68 23.57 10.54
CA SER A 206 41.36 23.73 9.92
C SER A 206 40.76 22.40 9.41
N GLU A 207 41.58 21.36 9.33
CA GLU A 207 41.22 20.01 8.90
C GLU A 207 40.77 19.09 10.04
N THR A 208 40.94 19.47 11.33
CA THR A 208 40.53 18.60 12.44
C THR A 208 38.99 18.54 12.50
N PRO A 209 38.38 17.34 12.36
CA PRO A 209 36.92 17.23 12.35
C PRO A 209 36.36 17.28 13.78
N LEU A 210 35.27 18.01 13.95
CA LEU A 210 34.35 17.85 15.08
C LEU A 210 33.50 16.61 14.81
N VAL A 211 33.53 15.64 15.71
CA VAL A 211 32.73 14.41 15.60
C VAL A 211 31.70 14.43 16.72
N VAL A 212 30.43 14.22 16.37
CA VAL A 212 29.36 14.01 17.35
C VAL A 212 28.85 12.59 17.16
N GLU A 213 29.02 11.76 18.17
CA GLU A 213 28.56 10.38 18.21
C GLU A 213 27.34 10.27 19.13
N VAL A 214 26.40 9.40 18.80
CA VAL A 214 25.27 9.04 19.64
C VAL A 214 25.41 7.57 19.99
N TRP A 215 25.23 7.26 21.26
CA TRP A 215 25.43 5.94 21.84
C TRP A 215 24.23 5.57 22.70
N ASP A 216 23.90 4.29 22.74
CA ASP A 216 22.98 3.72 23.70
C ASP A 216 23.75 3.30 24.96
N TRP A 217 23.31 3.74 26.13
CA TRP A 217 23.95 3.35 27.38
C TRP A 217 23.41 2.01 27.88
N ASP A 218 24.30 1.03 28.02
CA ASP A 218 23.96 -0.28 28.56
C ASP A 218 24.46 -0.45 29.99
N MET A 219 23.56 -0.87 30.89
CA MET A 219 23.94 -1.18 32.28
C MET A 219 24.90 -2.37 32.39
N VAL A 220 24.84 -3.30 31.43
CA VAL A 220 25.66 -4.52 31.39
C VAL A 220 26.14 -4.74 29.96
N GLY A 221 27.40 -4.46 29.69
CA GLY A 221 28.00 -4.68 28.36
C GLY A 221 28.80 -3.48 27.89
N LYS A 222 29.02 -3.43 26.57
CA LYS A 222 29.50 -2.23 25.88
C LYS A 222 28.28 -1.48 25.36
N ASN A 223 28.33 -0.15 25.43
CA ASN A 223 27.33 0.72 24.85
C ASN A 223 27.20 0.48 23.33
N ASP A 224 25.97 0.38 22.85
CA ASP A 224 25.69 0.20 21.43
C ASP A 224 25.80 1.53 20.66
N PHE A 225 26.40 1.49 19.48
CA PHE A 225 26.54 2.68 18.64
C PHE A 225 25.22 3.01 17.93
N LEU A 226 24.76 4.25 18.07
CA LEU A 226 23.53 4.75 17.44
C LEU A 226 23.80 5.65 16.23
N GLY A 227 25.05 6.10 16.02
CA GLY A 227 25.49 6.80 14.82
C GLY A 227 26.36 8.03 15.09
N GLN A 228 26.93 8.63 14.05
CA GLN A 228 27.77 9.83 14.16
C GLN A 228 27.48 10.85 13.06
N VAL A 229 27.89 12.09 13.30
CA VAL A 229 28.01 13.16 12.31
C VAL A 229 29.38 13.83 12.45
N LYS A 230 29.95 14.28 11.33
CA LYS A 230 31.29 14.89 11.29
C LYS A 230 31.22 16.25 10.60
N PHE A 231 31.91 17.23 11.18
CA PHE A 231 31.97 18.60 10.67
C PHE A 231 33.42 19.08 10.56
N CYS A 232 33.77 19.73 9.45
CA CYS A 232 35.04 20.43 9.33
C CYS A 232 34.97 21.79 10.02
N LEU A 233 35.96 22.14 10.84
CA LEU A 233 36.00 23.40 11.59
C LEU A 233 35.89 24.64 10.67
N GLY A 234 36.48 24.57 9.47
CA GLY A 234 36.40 25.66 8.47
C GLY A 234 34.97 26.00 8.01
N SER A 235 34.02 25.06 8.10
CA SER A 235 32.61 25.29 7.78
C SER A 235 31.86 25.97 8.94
N VAL A 236 32.21 25.63 10.18
CA VAL A 236 31.59 26.17 11.41
C VAL A 236 32.04 27.61 11.69
N GLN A 237 33.29 27.95 11.35
CA GLN A 237 33.83 29.30 11.59
C GLN A 237 33.18 30.42 10.76
N LYS A 238 32.53 30.09 9.64
CA LYS A 238 31.97 31.10 8.72
C LYS A 238 30.56 31.54 9.09
N THR A 239 29.77 30.65 9.68
CA THR A 239 28.35 30.84 9.97
C THR A 239 27.91 29.88 11.06
N VAL A 240 26.96 30.30 11.91
CA VAL A 240 26.27 29.39 12.83
C VAL A 240 25.58 28.30 12.01
N LEU A 241 25.86 27.03 12.32
CA LEU A 241 25.21 25.89 11.69
C LEU A 241 24.15 25.35 12.63
N LYS A 242 22.88 25.47 12.24
CA LYS A 242 21.74 24.94 13.00
C LYS A 242 20.82 24.16 12.07
N ASP A 243 20.83 22.84 12.20
CA ASP A 243 19.98 21.97 11.38
C ASP A 243 19.80 20.59 12.02
N TRP A 244 19.02 19.73 11.35
CA TRP A 244 18.97 18.30 11.56
C TRP A 244 20.03 17.60 10.70
N PHE A 245 20.82 16.74 11.32
CA PHE A 245 21.88 15.99 10.68
C PHE A 245 21.61 14.50 10.81
N ARG A 246 21.59 13.78 9.70
CA ARG A 246 21.38 12.34 9.71
C ARG A 246 22.59 11.63 10.30
N LEU A 247 22.32 10.70 11.22
CA LEU A 247 23.34 9.86 11.81
C LEU A 247 23.89 8.86 10.79
N LEU A 248 25.21 8.69 10.78
CA LEU A 248 25.93 7.79 9.87
C LEU A 248 26.63 6.67 10.67
N PRO A 249 26.83 5.48 10.08
CA PRO A 249 27.65 4.43 10.70
C PRO A 249 29.12 4.85 10.85
N LEU A 250 29.86 4.09 11.65
CA LEU A 250 31.33 4.19 11.65
C LEU A 250 31.86 3.74 10.28
N PRO A 251 32.86 4.43 9.70
CA PRO A 251 33.51 3.94 8.50
C PRO A 251 34.19 2.60 8.82
N ASN A 252 33.93 1.57 8.02
CA ASN A 252 34.50 0.24 8.20
C ASN A 252 36.03 0.36 8.31
N SER A 253 36.59 0.00 9.47
CA SER A 253 37.99 -0.41 9.53
C SER A 253 38.07 -1.68 8.68
N GLY A 254 38.74 -1.61 7.53
CA GLY A 254 38.87 -2.71 6.57
C GLY A 254 39.66 -3.91 7.07
N GLU A 255 39.41 -4.39 8.29
CA GLU A 255 39.74 -5.74 8.70
C GLU A 255 38.68 -6.67 8.10
N ASP A 256 38.84 -6.95 6.81
CA ASP A 256 38.23 -8.10 6.14
C ASP A 256 38.64 -9.35 6.93
N ALA A 257 37.80 -9.77 7.87
CA ALA A 257 37.74 -11.18 8.25
C ALA A 257 37.41 -11.91 6.94
N GLY A 258 38.40 -12.62 6.38
CA GLY A 258 38.40 -13.17 5.02
C GLY A 258 37.38 -14.29 4.74
N GLU A 259 36.18 -14.22 5.30
CA GLU A 259 35.09 -15.13 5.05
C GLU A 259 34.35 -14.68 3.78
N LYS A 260 34.41 -15.51 2.73
CA LYS A 260 33.67 -15.27 1.50
C LYS A 260 32.20 -15.58 1.75
N LEU A 261 31.37 -14.55 1.90
CA LEU A 261 29.93 -14.69 2.17
C LEU A 261 29.08 -14.94 0.91
N GLY A 262 29.72 -15.15 -0.24
CA GLY A 262 29.06 -15.32 -1.53
C GLY A 262 28.67 -13.99 -2.20
N GLN A 263 27.87 -14.08 -3.25
CA GLN A 263 27.49 -12.94 -4.08
C GLN A 263 26.02 -13.01 -4.49
N LEU A 264 25.38 -11.86 -4.68
CA LEU A 264 24.08 -11.75 -5.32
C LEU A 264 24.19 -11.09 -6.68
N ARG A 265 23.44 -11.58 -7.66
CA ARG A 265 23.16 -10.85 -8.89
C ARG A 265 21.91 -10.01 -8.71
N LEU A 266 22.09 -8.70 -8.79
CA LEU A 266 21.01 -7.72 -8.61
C LEU A 266 20.82 -6.93 -9.90
N GLN A 267 19.56 -6.64 -10.23
CA GLN A 267 19.22 -5.63 -11.21
C GLN A 267 18.54 -4.47 -10.49
N VAL A 268 19.04 -3.24 -10.57
CA VAL A 268 18.49 -2.07 -9.84
C VAL A 268 18.45 -0.88 -10.78
N ARG A 269 17.29 -0.22 -10.90
CA ARG A 269 17.09 0.95 -11.73
C ARG A 269 16.29 2.01 -10.99
N LEU A 270 16.82 3.23 -11.01
CA LEU A 270 16.15 4.42 -10.50
C LEU A 270 15.49 5.19 -11.65
N ALA A 271 14.23 5.55 -11.49
CA ALA A 271 13.52 6.48 -12.34
C ALA A 271 13.09 7.70 -11.51
N GLU A 272 13.53 8.90 -11.90
CA GLU A 272 13.11 10.15 -11.28
C GLU A 272 12.24 10.95 -12.26
N ASP A 273 10.94 10.99 -12.00
CA ASP A 273 10.01 11.84 -12.74
C ASP A 273 9.97 13.24 -12.13
N ARG A 274 10.10 14.26 -12.96
CA ARG A 274 9.93 15.66 -12.55
C ARG A 274 8.50 16.11 -12.81
N ILE A 275 7.78 16.48 -11.76
CA ILE A 275 6.45 17.06 -11.86
C ILE A 275 6.61 18.57 -12.04
N LEU A 276 6.12 19.07 -13.18
CA LEU A 276 6.16 20.50 -13.48
C LEU A 276 5.15 21.26 -12.60
N PRO A 277 5.31 22.59 -12.43
CA PRO A 277 4.28 23.41 -11.82
C PRO A 277 2.92 23.25 -12.54
N SER A 278 1.82 23.35 -11.79
CA SER A 278 0.46 23.10 -12.32
C SER A 278 0.11 23.93 -13.56
N SER A 279 0.65 25.15 -13.67
CA SER A 279 0.46 26.05 -14.82
C SER A 279 0.84 25.42 -16.16
N TYR A 280 1.81 24.50 -16.18
CA TYR A 280 2.23 23.81 -17.41
C TYR A 280 1.21 22.80 -17.90
N TYR A 281 0.38 22.25 -17.00
CA TYR A 281 -0.67 21.29 -17.34
C TYR A 281 -2.02 21.97 -17.59
N GLN A 282 -2.16 23.26 -17.25
CA GLN A 282 -3.42 23.99 -17.35
C GLN A 282 -4.05 23.95 -18.75
N PRO A 283 -3.31 24.13 -19.87
CA PRO A 283 -3.91 24.07 -21.20
C PRO A 283 -4.59 22.73 -21.52
N LEU A 284 -4.00 21.62 -21.05
CA LEU A 284 -4.60 20.29 -21.20
C LEU A 284 -5.84 20.14 -20.31
N ILE A 285 -5.78 20.63 -19.08
CA ILE A 285 -6.91 20.59 -18.15
C ILE A 285 -8.09 21.37 -18.72
N ASP A 286 -7.85 22.58 -19.24
CA ASP A 286 -8.88 23.44 -19.82
C ASP A 286 -9.57 22.76 -21.00
N LEU A 287 -8.80 22.12 -21.90
CA LEU A 287 -9.31 21.35 -23.03
C LEU A 287 -10.21 20.18 -22.59
N LEU A 288 -9.82 19.45 -21.54
CA LEU A 288 -10.60 18.36 -20.99
C LEU A 288 -11.87 18.86 -20.28
N VAL A 289 -11.78 19.98 -19.57
CA VAL A 289 -12.89 20.60 -18.83
C VAL A 289 -13.93 21.19 -19.78
N GLU A 290 -13.51 21.81 -20.89
CA GLU A 290 -14.39 22.34 -21.93
C GLU A 290 -15.34 21.27 -22.48
N SER A 291 -14.84 20.05 -22.69
CA SER A 291 -15.63 18.89 -23.16
C SER A 291 -16.83 18.57 -22.23
N VAL A 292 -16.73 18.96 -20.97
CA VAL A 292 -17.71 18.64 -19.92
C VAL A 292 -18.63 19.83 -19.61
N LEU A 293 -18.09 21.05 -19.63
CA LEU A 293 -18.87 22.27 -19.38
C LEU A 293 -19.74 22.68 -20.57
N CYS A 294 -19.27 22.40 -21.78
CA CYS A 294 -19.98 22.64 -23.03
C CYS A 294 -20.20 21.31 -23.76
N PRO A 295 -21.03 20.40 -23.21
CA PRO A 295 -21.26 19.11 -23.83
C PRO A 295 -21.94 19.30 -25.20
N PRO A 296 -21.60 18.49 -26.21
CA PRO A 296 -22.23 18.55 -27.51
C PRO A 296 -23.73 18.21 -27.45
N GLU A 297 -24.49 18.72 -28.42
CA GLU A 297 -25.92 18.41 -28.55
C GLU A 297 -26.13 16.95 -28.96
N GLU A 298 -25.26 16.40 -29.81
CA GLU A 298 -25.30 15.01 -30.25
C GLU A 298 -24.23 14.15 -29.58
N ALA A 299 -24.59 12.88 -29.32
CA ALA A 299 -23.69 11.95 -28.64
C ALA A 299 -22.46 11.52 -29.48
N ASP A 300 -22.49 11.74 -30.79
CA ASP A 300 -21.42 11.37 -31.71
C ASP A 300 -20.50 12.53 -32.08
N ASP A 301 -20.80 13.74 -31.63
CA ASP A 301 -19.89 14.88 -31.79
C ASP A 301 -18.54 14.62 -31.12
N LEU A 302 -17.49 15.05 -31.80
CA LEU A 302 -16.11 14.85 -31.36
C LEU A 302 -15.74 15.88 -30.30
N THR A 303 -15.26 15.39 -29.15
CA THR A 303 -14.63 16.20 -28.11
C THR A 303 -13.26 15.62 -27.78
N PRO A 304 -12.37 16.41 -27.16
CA PRO A 304 -11.12 15.89 -26.60
C PRO A 304 -11.29 14.63 -25.75
N LEU A 305 -12.36 14.54 -24.93
CA LEU A 305 -12.65 13.34 -24.14
C LEU A 305 -13.13 12.16 -24.98
N SER A 306 -13.91 12.38 -26.04
CA SER A 306 -14.35 11.27 -26.92
C SER A 306 -13.20 10.72 -27.75
N LEU A 307 -12.32 11.60 -28.24
CA LEU A 307 -11.10 11.20 -28.94
C LEU A 307 -10.19 10.38 -28.02
N LEU A 308 -10.07 10.79 -26.75
CA LEU A 308 -9.32 10.03 -25.75
C LEU A 308 -9.91 8.63 -25.54
N GLU A 309 -11.23 8.49 -25.50
CA GLU A 309 -11.90 7.19 -25.41
C GLU A 309 -11.60 6.29 -26.62
N GLU A 310 -11.61 6.86 -27.83
CA GLU A 310 -11.37 6.12 -29.08
C GLU A 310 -9.92 5.63 -29.22
N VAL A 311 -8.94 6.45 -28.82
CA VAL A 311 -7.51 6.08 -28.91
C VAL A 311 -7.03 5.23 -27.73
N CYS A 312 -7.79 5.19 -26.63
CA CYS A 312 -7.39 4.47 -25.43
C CYS A 312 -7.51 2.95 -25.61
N LEU A 313 -6.36 2.27 -25.54
CA LEU A 313 -6.26 0.81 -25.57
C LEU A 313 -7.00 0.19 -24.38
N VAL A 314 -7.56 -0.99 -24.59
CA VAL A 314 -8.35 -1.74 -23.60
C VAL A 314 -7.58 -1.98 -22.28
N GLU A 315 -6.27 -2.23 -22.38
CA GLU A 315 -5.36 -2.44 -21.23
C GLU A 315 -5.12 -1.16 -20.42
N SER A 316 -5.03 0.00 -21.09
CA SER A 316 -4.77 1.30 -20.46
C SER A 316 -6.02 1.97 -19.88
N ARG A 317 -7.21 1.49 -20.25
CA ARG A 317 -8.49 2.15 -19.97
C ARG A 317 -8.77 2.33 -18.48
N GLN A 318 -8.37 1.36 -17.67
CA GLN A 318 -8.52 1.45 -16.22
C GLN A 318 -7.63 2.55 -15.64
N ASP A 319 -6.36 2.62 -16.05
CA ASP A 319 -5.43 3.64 -15.57
C ASP A 319 -5.87 5.04 -15.99
N VAL A 320 -6.25 5.21 -17.27
CA VAL A 320 -6.80 6.46 -17.79
C VAL A 320 -8.03 6.89 -16.97
N SER A 321 -8.95 5.96 -16.70
CA SER A 321 -10.14 6.25 -15.87
C SER A 321 -9.77 6.76 -14.48
N ILE A 322 -8.80 6.12 -13.81
CA ILE A 322 -8.32 6.55 -12.48
C ILE A 322 -7.78 7.98 -12.55
N LYS A 323 -6.96 8.29 -13.56
CA LYS A 323 -6.37 9.63 -13.70
C LYS A 323 -7.42 10.68 -14.01
N LEU A 324 -8.33 10.43 -14.95
CA LEU A 324 -9.40 11.37 -15.30
C LEU A 324 -10.32 11.65 -14.11
N VAL A 325 -10.78 10.60 -13.42
CA VAL A 325 -11.63 10.77 -12.22
C VAL A 325 -10.92 11.63 -11.18
N LYS A 326 -9.62 11.41 -10.93
CA LYS A 326 -8.84 12.23 -9.99
C LYS A 326 -8.71 13.69 -10.45
N ILE A 327 -8.46 13.93 -11.74
CA ILE A 327 -8.39 15.29 -12.31
C ILE A 327 -9.72 16.00 -12.10
N PHE A 328 -10.84 15.41 -12.51
CA PHE A 328 -12.16 16.03 -12.40
C PHE A 328 -12.66 16.14 -10.95
N LEU A 329 -12.26 15.23 -10.04
CA LEU A 329 -12.46 15.41 -8.60
C LEU A 329 -11.71 16.65 -8.09
N GLY A 330 -10.44 16.82 -8.48
CA GLY A 330 -9.63 17.97 -8.10
C GLY A 330 -10.15 19.31 -8.65
N GLN A 331 -10.79 19.29 -9.82
CA GLN A 331 -11.45 20.46 -10.41
C GLN A 331 -12.88 20.71 -9.88
N GLY A 332 -13.42 19.81 -9.04
CA GLY A 332 -14.81 19.91 -8.57
C GLY A 332 -15.88 19.61 -9.64
N LEU A 333 -15.49 18.98 -10.75
CA LEU A 333 -16.32 18.73 -11.94
C LEU A 333 -16.56 17.24 -12.20
N VAL A 334 -16.32 16.37 -11.22
CA VAL A 334 -16.49 14.90 -11.37
C VAL A 334 -17.91 14.50 -11.77
N ILE A 335 -18.93 15.17 -11.24
CA ILE A 335 -20.33 14.83 -11.52
C ILE A 335 -20.70 15.15 -12.98
N PRO A 336 -20.45 16.37 -13.48
CA PRO A 336 -20.57 16.67 -14.90
C PRO A 336 -19.79 15.71 -15.80
N PHE A 337 -18.55 15.37 -15.43
CA PHE A 337 -17.71 14.45 -16.20
C PHE A 337 -18.31 13.05 -16.32
N LEU A 338 -18.78 12.48 -15.20
CA LEU A 338 -19.43 11.17 -15.21
C LEU A 338 -20.74 11.20 -15.99
N ASP A 339 -21.53 12.28 -15.87
CA ASP A 339 -22.77 12.44 -16.62
C ASP A 339 -22.50 12.52 -18.13
N TYR A 340 -21.45 13.22 -18.56
CA TYR A 340 -21.01 13.28 -19.96
C TYR A 340 -20.68 11.87 -20.51
N LEU A 341 -19.85 11.10 -19.81
CA LEU A 341 -19.48 9.74 -20.25
C LEU A 341 -20.69 8.80 -20.26
N ASN A 342 -21.52 8.86 -19.21
CA ASN A 342 -22.72 8.04 -19.11
C ASN A 342 -23.72 8.37 -20.22
N PHE A 343 -23.90 9.66 -20.55
CA PHE A 343 -24.77 10.09 -21.64
C PHE A 343 -24.35 9.48 -22.98
N ARG A 344 -23.06 9.51 -23.31
CA ARG A 344 -22.57 8.91 -24.57
C ARG A 344 -22.77 7.41 -24.63
N GLU A 345 -22.46 6.69 -23.54
CA GLU A 345 -22.65 5.25 -23.50
C GLU A 345 -24.14 4.86 -23.58
N ILE A 346 -25.01 5.56 -22.85
CA ILE A 346 -26.47 5.34 -22.90
C ILE A 346 -27.03 5.62 -24.30
N SER A 347 -26.60 6.71 -24.93
CA SER A 347 -27.07 7.09 -26.27
C SER A 347 -26.68 6.06 -27.35
N ARG A 348 -25.50 5.43 -27.22
CA ARG A 348 -25.03 4.38 -28.12
C ARG A 348 -25.62 3.00 -27.84
N THR A 349 -26.25 2.82 -26.67
CA THR A 349 -26.84 1.54 -26.28
C THR A 349 -28.23 1.37 -26.89
N MET A 350 -28.45 0.24 -27.57
CA MET A 350 -29.74 -0.12 -28.18
C MET A 350 -30.57 -1.03 -27.28
N ASP A 351 -29.95 -2.07 -26.69
CA ASP A 351 -30.62 -2.99 -25.77
C ASP A 351 -30.27 -2.63 -24.32
N PRO A 352 -31.27 -2.31 -23.46
CA PRO A 352 -31.05 -2.02 -22.04
C PRO A 352 -30.27 -3.12 -21.30
N ASN A 353 -30.40 -4.37 -21.72
CA ASN A 353 -29.68 -5.48 -21.08
C ASN A 353 -28.18 -5.43 -21.34
N THR A 354 -27.70 -4.70 -22.34
CA THR A 354 -26.26 -4.55 -22.64
C THR A 354 -25.64 -3.32 -21.98
N LEU A 355 -26.47 -2.46 -21.39
CA LEU A 355 -26.07 -1.17 -20.82
C LEU A 355 -25.01 -1.35 -19.74
N PHE A 356 -23.89 -0.64 -19.88
CA PHE A 356 -22.72 -0.76 -19.00
C PHE A 356 -22.29 -2.21 -18.75
N ARG A 357 -22.35 -3.11 -19.73
CA ARG A 357 -21.73 -4.45 -19.61
C ARG A 357 -20.37 -4.54 -20.30
N SER A 358 -20.05 -3.59 -21.16
CA SER A 358 -18.78 -3.52 -21.89
C SER A 358 -17.65 -2.96 -21.01
N ASN A 359 -16.40 -3.12 -21.46
CA ASN A 359 -15.23 -2.46 -20.85
C ASN A 359 -15.10 -1.03 -21.40
N SER A 360 -16.04 -0.14 -21.09
CA SER A 360 -16.08 1.26 -21.57
C SER A 360 -15.35 2.24 -20.66
N LEU A 361 -15.03 3.44 -21.15
CA LEU A 361 -14.46 4.50 -20.32
C LEU A 361 -15.45 4.96 -19.25
N ALA A 362 -16.76 5.01 -19.54
CA ALA A 362 -17.77 5.41 -18.57
C ALA A 362 -17.91 4.38 -17.44
N SER A 363 -18.04 3.09 -17.77
CA SER A 363 -18.18 2.04 -16.75
C SER A 363 -16.94 1.93 -15.85
N LYS A 364 -15.74 2.10 -16.41
CA LYS A 364 -14.50 2.15 -15.65
C LYS A 364 -14.37 3.42 -14.82
N SER A 365 -14.74 4.59 -15.35
CA SER A 365 -14.72 5.85 -14.60
C SER A 365 -15.69 5.82 -13.41
N MET A 366 -16.91 5.30 -13.59
CA MET A 366 -17.87 5.09 -12.51
C MET A 366 -17.33 4.13 -11.43
N GLU A 367 -16.69 3.01 -11.83
CA GLU A 367 -16.06 2.07 -10.90
C GLU A 367 -14.98 2.75 -10.05
N GLN A 368 -14.08 3.51 -10.68
CA GLN A 368 -12.98 4.18 -9.98
C GLN A 368 -13.46 5.33 -9.11
N PHE A 369 -14.48 6.07 -9.55
CA PHE A 369 -15.15 7.08 -8.74
C PHE A 369 -15.75 6.50 -7.47
N MET A 370 -16.51 5.40 -7.56
CA MET A 370 -17.09 4.74 -6.40
C MET A 370 -16.01 4.22 -5.45
N LYS A 371 -14.88 3.70 -5.97
CA LYS A 371 -13.73 3.34 -5.13
C LYS A 371 -13.22 4.56 -4.38
N ILE A 372 -12.81 5.62 -5.08
CA ILE A 372 -12.19 6.81 -4.46
C ILE A 372 -13.10 7.47 -3.41
N VAL A 373 -14.38 7.69 -3.74
CA VAL A 373 -15.32 8.43 -2.88
C VAL A 373 -15.98 7.52 -1.85
N GLY A 374 -16.21 6.26 -2.21
CA GLY A 374 -16.96 5.30 -1.40
C GLY A 374 -16.12 4.45 -0.44
N MET A 375 -14.78 4.47 -0.51
CA MET A 375 -13.94 3.64 0.39
C MET A 375 -14.33 3.75 1.86
N PRO A 376 -14.50 4.95 2.47
CA PRO A 376 -14.84 5.04 3.88
C PRO A 376 -16.20 4.43 4.21
N TYR A 377 -17.18 4.68 3.35
CA TYR A 377 -18.53 4.12 3.45
C TYR A 377 -18.51 2.58 3.34
N LEU A 378 -17.74 2.04 2.41
CA LEU A 378 -17.57 0.59 2.26
C LEU A 378 -16.99 -0.06 3.51
N HIS A 379 -16.01 0.60 4.14
CA HIS A 379 -15.39 0.12 5.38
C HIS A 379 -16.38 0.13 6.54
N GLU A 380 -17.14 1.22 6.70
CA GLU A 380 -18.19 1.31 7.71
C GLU A 380 -19.20 0.15 7.59
N VAL A 381 -19.59 -0.19 6.37
CA VAL A 381 -20.63 -1.21 6.11
C VAL A 381 -20.11 -2.65 6.23
N LEU A 382 -18.94 -2.97 5.64
CA LEU A 382 -18.50 -4.36 5.47
C LEU A 382 -17.42 -4.81 6.45
N LYS A 383 -16.61 -3.89 7.01
CA LYS A 383 -15.35 -4.27 7.69
C LYS A 383 -15.57 -5.21 8.87
N VAL A 384 -16.60 -4.96 9.69
CA VAL A 384 -16.92 -5.78 10.87
C VAL A 384 -17.29 -7.21 10.45
N ILE A 385 -18.16 -7.35 9.45
CA ILE A 385 -18.66 -8.65 8.99
C ILE A 385 -17.53 -9.44 8.30
N ILE A 386 -16.74 -8.77 7.45
CA ILE A 386 -15.59 -9.39 6.79
C ILE A 386 -14.54 -9.81 7.82
N HIS A 387 -14.27 -8.99 8.84
CA HIS A 387 -13.35 -9.36 9.92
C HIS A 387 -13.81 -10.65 10.60
N ARG A 388 -15.08 -10.73 10.98
CA ARG A 388 -15.69 -11.91 11.59
C ARG A 388 -15.56 -13.17 10.71
N ILE A 389 -15.79 -13.06 9.40
CA ILE A 389 -15.66 -14.21 8.47
C ILE A 389 -14.23 -14.78 8.47
N PHE A 390 -13.22 -13.90 8.55
CA PHE A 390 -11.81 -14.29 8.61
C PHE A 390 -11.40 -14.90 9.96
N GLU A 391 -12.04 -14.48 11.06
CA GLU A 391 -11.77 -15.05 12.39
C GLU A 391 -12.47 -16.41 12.58
N GLU A 392 -13.74 -16.53 12.15
CA GLU A 392 -14.52 -17.76 12.37
C GLU A 392 -14.09 -18.93 11.47
N LYS A 393 -13.53 -18.66 10.28
CA LYS A 393 -13.02 -19.65 9.31
C LYS A 393 -13.91 -20.88 9.10
N LYS A 394 -15.23 -20.67 9.11
CA LYS A 394 -16.20 -21.76 8.97
C LYS A 394 -16.10 -22.41 7.59
N TYR A 395 -16.09 -23.75 7.58
CA TYR A 395 -16.11 -24.52 6.35
C TYR A 395 -17.49 -24.42 5.69
N VAL A 396 -17.54 -23.96 4.45
CA VAL A 396 -18.77 -23.80 3.67
C VAL A 396 -18.56 -24.39 2.28
N GLU A 397 -19.32 -25.43 1.95
CA GLU A 397 -19.35 -26.01 0.60
C GLU A 397 -20.76 -26.48 0.24
N LEU A 398 -21.23 -26.10 -0.94
CA LEU A 398 -22.55 -26.44 -1.47
C LEU A 398 -22.48 -27.47 -2.62
N ASP A 399 -21.32 -27.60 -3.27
CA ASP A 399 -21.06 -28.52 -4.36
C ASP A 399 -20.77 -29.94 -3.82
N PRO A 400 -21.66 -30.92 -4.03
CA PRO A 400 -21.49 -32.28 -3.52
C PRO A 400 -20.17 -32.93 -3.94
N CYS A 401 -19.66 -32.61 -5.13
CA CYS A 401 -18.42 -33.19 -5.65
C CYS A 401 -17.15 -32.64 -4.98
N LYS A 402 -17.26 -31.54 -4.23
CA LYS A 402 -16.14 -30.88 -3.55
C LYS A 402 -16.15 -31.06 -2.03
N ILE A 403 -17.14 -31.77 -1.50
CA ILE A 403 -17.22 -32.07 -0.07
C ILE A 403 -16.23 -33.20 0.24
N GLU A 404 -15.11 -32.85 0.89
CA GLU A 404 -14.15 -33.85 1.38
C GLU A 404 -14.59 -34.43 2.73
N PRO A 405 -14.95 -35.73 2.82
CA PRO A 405 -15.43 -36.35 4.07
C PRO A 405 -14.38 -36.39 5.18
N SER A 406 -13.10 -36.34 4.81
CA SER A 406 -11.94 -36.37 5.71
C SER A 406 -11.66 -35.03 6.42
N ARG A 407 -12.04 -33.89 5.81
CA ARG A 407 -11.90 -32.56 6.45
C ARG A 407 -12.99 -32.32 7.50
N ALA A 408 -14.18 -32.87 7.31
CA ALA A 408 -15.27 -32.86 8.29
C ALA A 408 -14.92 -33.62 9.59
N LYS A 409 -13.98 -34.59 9.54
CA LYS A 409 -13.54 -35.36 10.71
C LYS A 409 -12.67 -34.58 11.70
N ARG A 410 -12.02 -33.48 11.31
CA ARG A 410 -11.18 -32.67 12.23
C ARG A 410 -11.95 -31.64 13.04
N ILE A 411 -13.21 -31.34 12.68
CA ILE A 411 -13.98 -30.21 13.24
C ILE A 411 -14.91 -30.66 14.39
N SER A 412 -15.26 -31.95 14.47
CA SER A 412 -16.13 -32.47 15.54
C SER A 412 -15.62 -33.81 16.07
N PHE A 413 -15.38 -33.90 17.37
CA PHE A 413 -15.11 -35.14 18.11
C PHE A 413 -16.34 -36.07 18.22
N LYS A 414 -17.47 -35.72 17.60
CA LYS A 414 -18.71 -36.52 17.54
C LYS A 414 -19.17 -36.71 16.09
N ALA A 415 -19.21 -37.97 15.68
CA ALA A 415 -19.88 -38.57 14.52
C ALA A 415 -19.55 -37.99 13.12
N SER A 416 -19.38 -38.89 12.15
CA SER A 416 -19.29 -38.53 10.73
C SER A 416 -20.59 -37.89 10.27
N LEU A 417 -20.59 -36.57 10.08
CA LEU A 417 -21.72 -35.85 9.47
C LEU A 417 -21.92 -36.32 8.03
N SER A 418 -23.16 -36.55 7.64
CA SER A 418 -23.52 -36.86 6.25
C SER A 418 -23.35 -35.63 5.35
N GLU A 419 -23.10 -35.85 4.05
CA GLU A 419 -22.96 -34.77 3.06
C GLU A 419 -24.17 -33.82 3.04
N ALA A 420 -25.37 -34.34 3.27
CA ALA A 420 -26.60 -33.56 3.35
C ALA A 420 -26.59 -32.58 4.54
N GLN A 421 -26.12 -33.03 5.71
CA GLN A 421 -26.03 -32.20 6.92
C GLN A 421 -24.95 -31.11 6.78
N ILE A 422 -23.82 -31.43 6.12
CA ILE A 422 -22.78 -30.44 5.84
C ILE A 422 -23.31 -29.33 4.92
N ARG A 423 -24.09 -29.69 3.90
CA ARG A 423 -24.72 -28.73 2.99
C ARG A 423 -25.77 -27.86 3.67
N GLU A 424 -26.60 -28.45 4.53
CA GLU A 424 -27.62 -27.72 5.30
C GLU A 424 -26.97 -26.74 6.27
N GLY A 425 -25.97 -27.17 7.03
CA GLY A 425 -25.19 -26.27 7.91
C GLY A 425 -24.43 -25.19 7.12
N SER A 426 -23.86 -25.52 5.96
CA SER A 426 -23.21 -24.55 5.07
C SER A 426 -24.20 -23.49 4.57
N LEU A 427 -25.43 -23.89 4.25
CA LEU A 427 -26.49 -22.98 3.82
C LEU A 427 -26.93 -22.06 4.95
N GLU A 428 -27.07 -22.56 6.19
CA GLU A 428 -27.40 -21.75 7.36
C GLU A 428 -26.33 -20.70 7.65
N VAL A 429 -25.04 -21.09 7.59
CA VAL A 429 -23.92 -20.16 7.78
C VAL A 429 -23.92 -19.08 6.70
N LEU A 430 -24.10 -19.46 5.42
CA LEU A 430 -24.19 -18.50 4.33
C LEU A 430 -25.38 -17.56 4.47
N LYS A 431 -26.55 -18.07 4.85
CA LYS A 431 -27.75 -17.25 5.10
C LYS A 431 -27.52 -16.26 6.23
N GLY A 432 -26.84 -16.67 7.31
CA GLY A 432 -26.48 -15.81 8.43
C GLY A 432 -25.61 -14.64 7.98
N TYR A 433 -24.45 -14.94 7.38
CA TYR A 433 -23.54 -13.89 6.91
C TYR A 433 -24.16 -12.99 5.85
N LEU A 434 -24.90 -13.58 4.89
CA LEU A 434 -25.53 -12.79 3.85
C LEU A 434 -26.64 -11.90 4.41
N GLY A 435 -27.43 -12.39 5.36
CA GLY A 435 -28.44 -11.58 6.07
C GLY A 435 -27.80 -10.38 6.75
N GLU A 436 -26.72 -10.58 7.51
CA GLU A 436 -25.98 -9.50 8.15
C GLU A 436 -25.44 -8.47 7.15
N ILE A 437 -24.88 -8.94 6.02
CA ILE A 437 -24.38 -8.04 4.96
C ILE A 437 -25.53 -7.21 4.36
N VAL A 438 -26.67 -7.84 4.07
CA VAL A 438 -27.83 -7.16 3.51
C VAL A 438 -28.39 -6.14 4.49
N ASP A 439 -28.56 -6.52 5.75
CA ASP A 439 -29.06 -5.64 6.81
C ASP A 439 -28.13 -4.43 7.01
N ALA A 440 -26.81 -4.64 6.97
CA ALA A 440 -25.83 -3.55 7.05
C ALA A 440 -25.89 -2.61 5.83
N ILE A 441 -26.04 -3.15 4.61
CA ILE A 441 -26.14 -2.32 3.40
C ILE A 441 -27.45 -1.52 3.41
N VAL A 442 -28.59 -2.15 3.70
CA VAL A 442 -29.91 -1.49 3.72
C VAL A 442 -29.97 -0.45 4.85
N GLY A 443 -29.43 -0.78 6.03
CA GLY A 443 -29.36 0.12 7.18
C GLY A 443 -28.42 1.31 7.01
N SER A 444 -27.50 1.27 6.04
CA SER A 444 -26.51 2.33 5.81
C SER A 444 -26.87 3.30 4.68
N THR A 445 -28.10 3.25 4.17
CA THR A 445 -28.59 4.09 3.07
C THR A 445 -28.40 5.60 3.35
N GLU A 446 -28.61 6.04 4.59
CA GLU A 446 -28.41 7.43 5.01
C GLU A 446 -26.95 7.84 5.17
N SER A 447 -26.03 6.89 5.31
CA SER A 447 -24.57 7.15 5.36
C SER A 447 -23.92 7.20 3.97
N CYS A 448 -24.66 6.88 2.90
CA CYS A 448 -24.12 6.84 1.54
C CYS A 448 -23.53 8.21 1.12
N PRO A 449 -22.32 8.29 0.55
CA PRO A 449 -21.70 9.56 0.19
C PRO A 449 -22.57 10.42 -0.73
N SER A 450 -22.72 11.71 -0.41
CA SER A 450 -23.59 12.64 -1.15
C SER A 450 -23.22 12.74 -2.64
N LEU A 451 -21.92 12.77 -2.96
CA LEU A 451 -21.42 12.76 -4.34
C LEU A 451 -21.87 11.51 -5.11
N MET A 452 -21.85 10.33 -4.47
CA MET A 452 -22.34 9.09 -5.09
C MET A 452 -23.85 9.15 -5.34
N ARG A 453 -24.63 9.66 -4.37
CA ARG A 453 -26.09 9.84 -4.53
C ARG A 453 -26.41 10.76 -5.71
N VAL A 454 -25.69 11.87 -5.87
CA VAL A 454 -25.88 12.80 -6.99
C VAL A 454 -25.51 12.15 -8.32
N ALA A 455 -24.39 11.42 -8.40
CA ALA A 455 -23.98 10.70 -9.61
C ALA A 455 -25.04 9.67 -10.04
N PHE A 456 -25.54 8.86 -9.09
CA PHE A 456 -26.58 7.89 -9.38
C PHE A 456 -27.92 8.52 -9.74
N LYS A 457 -28.26 9.67 -9.15
CA LYS A 457 -29.46 10.43 -9.52
C LYS A 457 -29.39 10.94 -10.96
N GLN A 458 -28.22 11.39 -11.43
CA GLN A 458 -28.04 11.78 -12.83
C GLN A 458 -28.15 10.57 -13.75
N LEU A 459 -27.44 9.49 -13.42
CA LEU A 459 -27.51 8.23 -14.17
C LEU A 459 -28.97 7.73 -14.30
N TYR A 460 -29.72 7.73 -13.19
CA TYR A 460 -31.13 7.37 -13.16
C TYR A 460 -31.93 8.14 -14.21
N LYS A 461 -31.82 9.47 -14.21
CA LYS A 461 -32.57 10.35 -15.11
C LYS A 461 -32.20 10.13 -16.57
N ARG A 462 -30.91 9.93 -16.86
CA ARG A 462 -30.42 9.67 -18.23
C ARG A 462 -30.98 8.36 -18.78
N VAL A 463 -30.97 7.30 -17.98
CA VAL A 463 -31.50 5.98 -18.38
C VAL A 463 -33.02 6.03 -18.54
N GLU A 464 -33.73 6.68 -17.60
CA GLU A 464 -35.19 6.88 -17.69
C GLU A 464 -35.60 7.69 -18.92
N HIS A 465 -34.80 8.69 -19.30
CA HIS A 465 -35.07 9.46 -20.50
C HIS A 465 -34.81 8.69 -21.80
N ARG A 466 -33.84 7.76 -21.83
CA ARG A 466 -33.52 6.97 -23.02
C ARG A 466 -34.49 5.80 -23.23
N PHE A 467 -34.84 5.10 -22.16
CA PHE A 467 -35.66 3.88 -22.21
C PHE A 467 -37.01 4.14 -21.52
N LYS A 468 -37.91 4.81 -22.25
CA LYS A 468 -39.22 5.25 -21.74
C LYS A 468 -40.30 4.16 -21.86
N GLU A 469 -40.04 3.12 -22.64
CA GLU A 469 -40.97 2.04 -22.93
C GLU A 469 -41.34 1.27 -21.64
N ALA A 470 -42.61 0.84 -21.53
CA ALA A 470 -43.11 0.12 -20.36
C ALA A 470 -42.31 -1.16 -20.05
N GLU A 471 -41.81 -1.82 -21.09
CA GLU A 471 -40.99 -3.03 -21.01
C GLU A 471 -39.58 -2.78 -20.43
N HIS A 472 -39.15 -1.52 -20.35
CA HIS A 472 -37.80 -1.14 -19.94
C HIS A 472 -37.79 -0.22 -18.71
N GLN A 473 -38.93 -0.11 -18.01
CA GLN A 473 -39.04 0.72 -16.80
C GLN A 473 -38.06 0.32 -15.70
N GLU A 474 -37.63 -0.93 -15.66
CA GLU A 474 -36.65 -1.44 -14.69
C GLU A 474 -35.19 -1.08 -15.02
N ALA A 475 -34.90 -0.68 -16.26
CA ALA A 475 -33.54 -0.43 -16.73
C ALA A 475 -32.78 0.60 -15.89
N LYS A 476 -33.47 1.65 -15.41
CA LYS A 476 -32.90 2.67 -14.51
C LYS A 476 -32.43 2.11 -13.18
N TYR A 477 -33.13 1.13 -12.63
CA TYR A 477 -32.74 0.45 -11.39
C TYR A 477 -31.63 -0.57 -11.64
N ILE A 478 -31.71 -1.31 -12.75
CA ILE A 478 -30.69 -2.29 -13.15
C ILE A 478 -29.33 -1.61 -13.37
N ALA A 479 -29.31 -0.42 -13.99
CA ALA A 479 -28.08 0.33 -14.21
C ALA A 479 -27.39 0.73 -12.88
N ILE A 480 -28.17 1.23 -11.92
CA ILE A 480 -27.65 1.65 -10.60
C ILE A 480 -27.21 0.43 -9.79
N SER A 481 -28.03 -0.62 -9.73
CA SER A 481 -27.70 -1.85 -9.00
C SER A 481 -26.47 -2.55 -9.59
N GLY A 482 -26.30 -2.49 -10.92
CA GLY A 482 -25.11 -2.95 -11.61
C GLY A 482 -23.83 -2.27 -11.12
N PHE A 483 -23.84 -0.96 -10.88
CA PHE A 483 -22.69 -0.28 -10.31
C PHE A 483 -22.52 -0.56 -8.81
N LEU A 484 -23.57 -0.39 -8.01
CA LEU A 484 -23.48 -0.50 -6.56
C LEU A 484 -23.15 -1.92 -6.09
N PHE A 485 -23.79 -2.94 -6.66
CA PHE A 485 -23.62 -4.32 -6.20
C PHE A 485 -22.59 -5.08 -7.03
N LEU A 486 -22.62 -5.00 -8.36
CA LEU A 486 -21.70 -5.79 -9.19
C LEU A 486 -20.28 -5.23 -9.22
N ARG A 487 -20.13 -3.91 -9.08
CA ARG A 487 -18.84 -3.21 -9.27
C ARG A 487 -18.26 -2.59 -8.00
N PHE A 488 -19.02 -2.59 -6.90
CA PHE A 488 -18.57 -2.00 -5.65
C PHE A 488 -18.65 -3.00 -4.48
N PHE A 489 -19.85 -3.41 -4.03
CA PHE A 489 -19.98 -4.33 -2.89
C PHE A 489 -19.52 -5.76 -3.18
N ALA A 490 -19.96 -6.40 -4.27
CA ALA A 490 -19.59 -7.80 -4.54
C ALA A 490 -18.08 -8.00 -4.75
N PRO A 491 -17.36 -7.13 -5.50
CA PRO A 491 -15.90 -7.22 -5.59
C PRO A 491 -15.20 -7.00 -4.25
N ALA A 492 -15.73 -6.13 -3.39
CA ALA A 492 -15.19 -5.89 -2.05
C ALA A 492 -15.34 -7.12 -1.13
N ILE A 493 -16.47 -7.82 -1.22
CA ILE A 493 -16.68 -9.08 -0.50
C ILE A 493 -15.77 -10.17 -1.06
N LEU A 494 -15.66 -10.30 -2.39
CA LEU A 494 -14.86 -11.33 -3.05
C LEU A 494 -13.36 -11.17 -2.79
N THR A 495 -12.87 -9.93 -2.83
CA THR A 495 -11.44 -9.61 -2.72
C THR A 495 -11.18 -8.49 -1.68
N PRO A 496 -11.37 -8.74 -0.38
CA PRO A 496 -11.32 -7.69 0.65
C PRO A 496 -10.00 -6.92 0.73
N LYS A 497 -8.87 -7.58 0.43
CA LYS A 497 -7.54 -6.95 0.43
C LYS A 497 -7.43 -5.82 -0.59
N LEU A 498 -8.00 -5.98 -1.78
CA LEU A 498 -7.97 -4.94 -2.83
C LEU A 498 -8.78 -3.69 -2.46
N PHE A 499 -9.65 -3.80 -1.46
CA PHE A 499 -10.44 -2.73 -0.90
C PHE A 499 -9.97 -2.34 0.51
N SER A 500 -8.76 -2.73 0.91
CA SER A 500 -8.17 -2.40 2.22
C SER A 500 -9.04 -2.80 3.42
N LEU A 501 -9.93 -3.79 3.27
CA LEU A 501 -10.74 -4.32 4.36
C LEU A 501 -9.96 -5.31 5.24
N ARG A 502 -8.84 -5.85 4.72
CA ARG A 502 -7.87 -6.74 5.39
C ARG A 502 -6.47 -6.51 4.81
N ASP A 503 -5.44 -6.79 5.60
CA ASP A 503 -4.03 -6.62 5.21
C ASP A 503 -3.48 -7.81 4.40
N HIS A 504 -4.06 -9.00 4.60
CA HIS A 504 -3.63 -10.25 3.96
C HIS A 504 -4.73 -10.86 3.08
N HIS A 505 -4.35 -11.73 2.14
CA HIS A 505 -5.30 -12.49 1.35
C HIS A 505 -6.03 -13.53 2.21
N ALA A 506 -7.27 -13.84 1.86
CA ALA A 506 -8.02 -14.94 2.47
C ALA A 506 -7.32 -16.28 2.20
N ASP A 507 -7.28 -17.15 3.21
CA ASP A 507 -6.92 -18.55 3.01
C ASP A 507 -7.95 -19.28 2.14
N THR A 508 -7.62 -20.48 1.67
CA THR A 508 -8.45 -21.24 0.71
C THR A 508 -9.89 -21.46 1.20
N GLN A 509 -10.08 -21.64 2.51
CA GLN A 509 -11.39 -21.86 3.10
C GLN A 509 -12.21 -20.56 3.14
N THR A 510 -11.63 -19.49 3.66
CA THR A 510 -12.28 -18.18 3.73
C THR A 510 -12.59 -17.65 2.34
N SER A 511 -11.67 -17.83 1.38
CA SER A 511 -11.85 -17.44 -0.02
C SER A 511 -13.07 -18.13 -0.66
N ARG A 512 -13.32 -19.41 -0.35
CA ARG A 512 -14.50 -20.13 -0.82
C ARG A 512 -15.79 -19.53 -0.27
N THR A 513 -15.84 -19.23 1.02
CA THR A 513 -17.00 -18.59 1.67
C THR A 513 -17.29 -17.23 1.06
N LEU A 514 -16.27 -16.37 0.91
CA LEU A 514 -16.40 -15.05 0.28
C LEU A 514 -16.88 -15.13 -1.17
N LEU A 515 -16.39 -16.11 -1.94
CA LEU A 515 -16.83 -16.32 -3.31
C LEU A 515 -18.29 -16.74 -3.41
N LEU A 516 -18.77 -17.60 -2.51
CA LEU A 516 -20.18 -17.99 -2.45
C LEU A 516 -21.05 -16.79 -2.06
N LEU A 517 -20.65 -16.01 -1.04
CA LEU A 517 -21.35 -14.80 -0.63
C LEU A 517 -21.43 -13.78 -1.77
N ALA A 518 -20.31 -13.48 -2.43
CA ALA A 518 -20.26 -12.54 -3.55
C ALA A 518 -21.13 -13.00 -4.74
N LYS A 519 -21.18 -14.32 -5.02
CA LYS A 519 -22.04 -14.88 -6.08
C LYS A 519 -23.52 -14.73 -5.76
N VAL A 520 -23.94 -15.10 -4.54
CA VAL A 520 -25.36 -15.00 -4.14
C VAL A 520 -25.79 -13.52 -4.09
N HIS A 521 -24.94 -12.66 -3.57
CA HIS A 521 -25.15 -11.22 -3.55
C HIS A 521 -25.30 -10.64 -4.97
N ARG A 522 -24.38 -10.99 -5.89
CA ARG A 522 -24.45 -10.58 -7.31
C ARG A 522 -25.75 -11.01 -8.00
N MET A 523 -26.21 -12.22 -7.74
CA MET A 523 -27.36 -12.81 -8.43
C MET A 523 -28.69 -12.25 -7.91
N SER A 524 -28.87 -12.14 -6.58
CA SER A 524 -30.11 -11.65 -5.97
C SER A 524 -30.35 -10.15 -6.25
N PHE A 525 -29.30 -9.32 -6.16
CA PHE A 525 -29.43 -7.86 -6.33
C PHE A 525 -29.53 -7.38 -7.79
N THR A 526 -29.21 -8.21 -8.78
CA THR A 526 -29.37 -7.84 -10.20
C THR A 526 -30.73 -8.25 -10.76
N LEU A 527 -31.32 -9.33 -10.23
CA LEU A 527 -32.57 -9.91 -10.74
C LEU A 527 -33.81 -9.46 -9.96
N GLU A 528 -33.71 -9.21 -8.64
CA GLU A 528 -34.89 -8.93 -7.78
C GLU A 528 -34.94 -7.47 -7.29
N PHE A 529 -33.85 -6.71 -7.40
CA PHE A 529 -33.76 -5.32 -6.91
C PHE A 529 -34.66 -4.30 -7.64
N PRO A 530 -34.89 -4.40 -8.97
CA PRO A 530 -35.86 -3.53 -9.63
C PRO A 530 -37.30 -3.76 -9.15
N GLN A 531 -37.68 -5.01 -8.88
CA GLN A 531 -38.96 -5.38 -8.27
C GLN A 531 -39.05 -4.90 -6.80
N MET A 532 -37.92 -4.87 -6.09
CA MET A 532 -37.78 -4.39 -4.71
C MET A 532 -38.07 -2.87 -4.56
N MET A 533 -37.70 -2.04 -5.55
CA MET A 533 -37.99 -0.60 -5.52
C MET A 533 -39.48 -0.27 -5.74
N GLY A 534 -40.26 -1.17 -6.36
CA GLY A 534 -41.72 -1.10 -6.38
C GLY A 534 -42.37 -1.35 -5.00
N PHE A 535 -41.64 -2.00 -4.07
CA PHE A 535 -42.10 -2.32 -2.71
C PHE A 535 -41.64 -1.33 -1.64
N PHE A 536 -40.61 -0.52 -1.90
CA PHE A 536 -40.13 0.53 -0.97
C PHE A 536 -41.17 1.64 -0.68
N SER A 537 -42.35 1.60 -1.30
CA SER A 537 -43.52 2.41 -0.95
C SER A 537 -44.38 1.84 0.20
N GLN A 538 -44.03 0.70 0.82
CA GLN A 538 -44.73 0.13 2.00
C GLN A 538 -43.78 -0.50 3.04
N PRO A 539 -44.21 -0.68 4.32
CA PRO A 539 -43.33 -1.00 5.43
C PRO A 539 -42.72 -2.43 5.36
N CYS A 540 -41.47 -2.53 5.83
CA CYS A 540 -40.49 -3.64 5.77
C CYS A 540 -40.88 -5.06 6.25
N GLY A 541 -42.16 -5.40 6.39
CA GLY A 541 -42.61 -6.71 6.91
C GLY A 541 -42.35 -7.95 6.02
N PRO A 542 -42.56 -7.93 4.68
CA PRO A 542 -42.49 -9.15 3.86
C PRO A 542 -41.09 -9.47 3.31
N PHE A 543 -40.09 -8.63 3.60
CA PHE A 543 -38.76 -8.62 2.97
C PHE A 543 -37.95 -9.90 3.21
N LYS A 544 -38.06 -10.50 4.39
CA LYS A 544 -37.27 -11.67 4.80
C LYS A 544 -37.76 -12.98 4.16
N ASP A 545 -39.07 -13.09 3.90
CA ASP A 545 -39.72 -14.34 3.50
C ASP A 545 -39.66 -14.58 1.98
N VAL A 546 -39.74 -13.52 1.17
CA VAL A 546 -39.55 -13.61 -0.28
C VAL A 546 -38.10 -13.98 -0.62
N TRP A 547 -37.14 -13.40 0.11
CA TRP A 547 -35.70 -13.57 -0.09
C TRP A 547 -35.16 -14.96 0.32
N LEU A 548 -35.72 -15.56 1.38
CA LEU A 548 -35.40 -16.94 1.79
C LEU A 548 -35.91 -17.99 0.78
N SER A 549 -36.87 -17.64 -0.08
CA SER A 549 -37.47 -18.55 -1.06
C SER A 549 -36.61 -18.74 -2.33
N THR A 550 -35.82 -17.73 -2.72
CA THR A 550 -34.95 -17.73 -3.90
C THR A 550 -33.68 -18.59 -3.72
N LEU A 551 -33.36 -19.01 -2.49
CA LEU A 551 -32.28 -19.95 -2.17
C LEU A 551 -32.66 -21.43 -2.45
N ARG A 552 -33.84 -21.71 -3.02
CA ARG A 552 -34.17 -23.04 -3.53
C ARG A 552 -33.40 -23.31 -4.83
N ILE A 553 -32.44 -24.22 -4.73
CA ILE A 553 -31.61 -24.73 -5.83
C ILE A 553 -32.49 -25.08 -7.05
N PRO A 554 -32.15 -24.68 -8.29
CA PRO A 554 -32.81 -25.21 -9.48
C PRO A 554 -32.59 -26.72 -9.52
N ARG A 555 -33.67 -27.51 -9.63
CA ARG A 555 -33.58 -28.97 -9.77
C ARG A 555 -32.60 -29.27 -10.92
N PRO A 556 -31.64 -30.19 -10.75
CA PRO A 556 -30.78 -30.59 -11.86
C PRO A 556 -31.68 -31.12 -12.98
N ALA A 557 -31.45 -30.64 -14.21
CA ALA A 557 -32.00 -31.28 -15.40
C ALA A 557 -31.44 -32.71 -15.43
N CYS A 558 -32.27 -33.68 -15.03
CA CYS A 558 -31.98 -35.08 -15.26
C CYS A 558 -31.87 -35.29 -16.78
N CYS A 559 -30.65 -35.40 -17.28
CA CYS A 559 -30.39 -36.14 -18.51
C CYS A 559 -30.79 -37.60 -18.27
N LEU A 560 -32.06 -37.91 -18.49
CA LEU A 560 -32.53 -39.27 -18.70
C LEU A 560 -31.86 -39.78 -19.98
N ARG A 561 -30.76 -40.52 -19.81
CA ARG A 561 -30.36 -41.55 -20.78
C ARG A 561 -31.54 -42.51 -20.88
N ASN A 562 -32.23 -42.48 -22.02
CA ASN A 562 -33.11 -43.57 -22.43
C ASN A 562 -32.28 -44.84 -22.55
N SER A 563 -32.40 -45.71 -21.55
CA SER A 563 -32.19 -47.14 -21.69
C SER A 563 -33.56 -47.78 -21.93
N GLY A 564 -33.76 -48.41 -23.10
CA GLY A 564 -34.89 -49.32 -23.31
C GLY A 564 -35.32 -49.51 -24.76
N ASN A 565 -34.86 -50.64 -25.32
CA ASN A 565 -35.34 -51.40 -26.49
C ASN A 565 -35.16 -50.83 -27.90
#